data_AF-A0A927FHG5-F1
#
_entry.id   AF-A0A927FHG5-F1
#
_cell.length_a   1.000
_cell.length_b   1.000
_cell.length_c   1.000
_cell.angle_alpha   90.00
_cell.angle_beta   90.00
_cell.angle_gamma   90.00
#
_symmetry.space_group_name_H-M   'P 1'
#
loop_
_entity.id
_entity.type
_entity.pdbx_description
1 polymer ?
#
loop_
_entity_poly.entity_id
_entity_poly.type
_entity_poly.pdbx_seq_one_letter_code
_entity_poly.pdbx_strand_id
1 'polypeptide(L)'
;MQKLYSLAPRQLPALSTMVADLTNRHPEAIGNHLGVSADTVRRWLKAEQAPRASMLALFWETRWGLSALDAQAVNLVRSHIGLNNALRAENQNLHRRIQRLESIGQFGCANEPFRDSVHREPSLRHVR
;
A
#
# COMPACT_ATOMS: atom_id res chain seq x y z
N MET A 1 21.99 -14.96 6.39
CA MET A 1 20.62 -15.19 5.88
C MET A 1 20.07 -13.89 5.32
N GLN A 2 19.73 -13.85 4.03
CA GLN A 2 19.00 -12.70 3.45
C GLN A 2 17.61 -12.61 4.09
N LYS A 3 17.24 -11.42 4.58
CA LYS A 3 15.89 -11.18 5.10
C LYS A 3 14.96 -11.00 3.90
N LEU A 4 14.02 -11.92 3.73
CA LEU A 4 12.84 -11.68 2.90
C LEU A 4 12.10 -10.48 3.49
N TYR A 5 12.00 -9.39 2.71
CA TYR A 5 11.08 -8.30 3.02
C TYR A 5 9.68 -8.82 2.78
N SER A 6 9.02 -9.24 3.86
CA SER A 6 7.67 -9.77 3.83
C SER A 6 6.81 -9.01 4.82
N LEU A 7 5.64 -8.59 4.35
CA LEU A 7 4.56 -8.07 5.18
C LEU A 7 3.85 -9.20 5.95
N ALA A 8 4.23 -10.45 5.70
CA ALA A 8 3.65 -11.59 6.39
C ALA A 8 3.89 -11.49 7.90
N PRO A 9 2.85 -11.77 8.72
CA PRO A 9 3.01 -11.80 10.16
C PRO A 9 4.06 -12.84 10.56
N ARG A 10 4.87 -12.47 11.57
CA ARG A 10 5.89 -13.37 12.13
C ARG A 10 5.30 -14.41 13.06
N GLN A 11 4.25 -14.03 13.77
CA GLN A 11 3.53 -14.87 14.71
C GLN A 11 2.10 -15.00 14.23
N LEU A 12 1.59 -16.24 14.26
CA LEU A 12 0.24 -16.56 13.86
C LEU A 12 -0.54 -17.03 15.09
N PRO A 13 -1.83 -16.71 15.18
CA PRO A 13 -2.70 -17.32 16.19
C PRO A 13 -2.79 -18.85 16.00
N ALA A 14 -3.33 -19.53 17.01
CA ALA A 14 -3.67 -20.94 16.90
C ALA A 14 -4.67 -21.19 15.75
N LEU A 15 -4.62 -22.38 15.16
CA LEU A 15 -5.44 -22.70 13.98
C LEU A 15 -6.93 -22.61 14.30
N SER A 16 -7.37 -23.16 15.43
CA SER A 16 -8.77 -23.04 15.87
C SER A 16 -9.20 -21.59 16.06
N THR A 17 -8.34 -20.74 16.62
CA THR A 17 -8.62 -19.30 16.79
C THR A 17 -8.83 -18.61 15.45
N MET A 18 -8.02 -18.91 14.44
CA MET A 18 -8.21 -18.36 13.09
C MET A 18 -9.49 -18.89 12.46
N VAL A 19 -9.74 -20.20 12.53
CA VAL A 19 -10.94 -20.82 11.94
C VAL A 19 -12.22 -20.35 12.62
N ALA A 20 -12.20 -20.04 13.91
CA ALA A 20 -13.33 -19.46 14.63
C ALA A 20 -13.70 -18.05 14.12
N ASP A 21 -12.73 -17.31 13.58
CA ASP A 21 -12.98 -15.97 13.02
C ASP A 21 -13.59 -16.00 11.61
N LEU A 22 -13.40 -17.11 10.89
CA LEU A 22 -13.91 -17.26 9.52
C LEU A 22 -15.44 -17.33 9.48
N THR A 23 -16.01 -16.80 8.39
CA THR A 23 -17.45 -16.84 8.11
C THR A 23 -17.95 -18.26 7.86
N ASN A 24 -17.16 -19.09 7.16
CA ASN A 24 -17.47 -20.50 6.94
C ASN A 24 -16.38 -21.39 7.56
N ARG A 25 -16.77 -22.18 8.56
CA ARG A 25 -15.86 -22.99 9.39
C ARG A 25 -15.87 -24.47 8.99
N HIS A 26 -16.66 -24.84 8.00
CA HIS A 26 -16.77 -26.24 7.59
C HIS A 26 -15.44 -26.71 6.97
N PRO A 27 -14.89 -27.85 7.40
CA PRO A 27 -13.63 -28.37 6.86
C PRO A 27 -13.64 -28.58 5.34
N GLU A 28 -14.81 -28.81 4.76
CA GLU A 28 -15.01 -28.93 3.30
C GLU A 28 -14.80 -27.59 2.59
N ALA A 29 -15.37 -26.50 3.13
CA ALA A 29 -15.20 -25.17 2.55
C ALA A 29 -13.75 -24.70 2.65
N ILE A 30 -13.12 -24.93 3.81
CA ILE A 30 -11.71 -24.60 4.04
C ILE A 30 -10.82 -25.45 3.12
N GLY A 31 -11.11 -26.74 2.98
CA GLY A 31 -10.39 -27.64 2.09
C GLY A 31 -10.46 -27.18 0.64
N ASN A 32 -11.66 -26.87 0.15
CA ASN A 32 -11.88 -26.35 -1.20
C ASN A 32 -11.12 -25.04 -1.45
N HIS A 33 -11.14 -24.11 -0.48
CA HIS A 33 -10.41 -22.85 -0.58
C HIS A 33 -8.89 -23.05 -0.62
N LEU A 34 -8.36 -23.97 0.18
CA LEU A 34 -6.93 -24.26 0.26
C LEU A 34 -6.43 -25.28 -0.77
N GLY A 35 -7.32 -25.88 -1.56
CA GLY A 35 -6.98 -26.94 -2.52
C GLY A 35 -6.55 -28.26 -1.86
N VAL A 36 -7.07 -28.59 -0.67
CA VAL A 36 -6.77 -29.82 0.07
C VAL A 36 -8.05 -30.57 0.46
N SER A 37 -7.94 -31.86 0.78
CA SER A 37 -9.09 -32.64 1.22
C SER A 37 -9.62 -32.17 2.59
N ALA A 38 -10.93 -32.29 2.81
CA ALA A 38 -11.56 -32.00 4.10
C ALA A 38 -10.95 -32.81 5.25
N ASP A 39 -10.52 -34.05 4.99
CA ASP A 39 -9.82 -34.88 5.98
C ASP A 39 -8.47 -34.31 6.39
N THR A 40 -7.75 -33.70 5.45
CA THR A 40 -6.50 -33.01 5.74
C THR A 40 -6.75 -31.83 6.68
N VAL A 41 -7.82 -31.06 6.44
CA VAL A 41 -8.22 -29.95 7.31
C VAL A 41 -8.64 -30.46 8.69
N ARG A 42 -9.46 -31.51 8.78
CA ARG A 42 -9.85 -32.13 10.05
C ARG A 42 -8.64 -32.60 10.86
N ARG A 43 -7.65 -33.20 10.20
CA ARG A 43 -6.38 -33.62 10.82
C ARG A 43 -5.62 -32.41 11.38
N TRP A 44 -5.53 -31.32 10.63
CA TRP A 44 -4.87 -30.10 11.09
C TRP A 44 -5.58 -29.46 12.28
N LEU A 45 -6.91 -29.40 12.24
CA LEU A 45 -7.72 -28.89 13.36
C LEU A 45 -7.50 -29.72 14.63
N LYS A 46 -7.49 -31.06 14.52
CA LYS A 46 -7.23 -31.94 15.66
C LYS A 46 -5.81 -31.76 16.24
N ALA A 47 -4.83 -31.49 15.38
CA ALA A 47 -3.44 -31.28 15.77
C ALA A 47 -3.13 -29.82 16.15
N GLU A 48 -4.09 -28.90 16.04
CA GLU A 48 -3.89 -27.45 16.15
C GLU A 48 -2.75 -26.89 15.29
N GLN A 49 -2.46 -27.58 14.17
CA GLN A 49 -1.29 -27.28 13.36
C GLN A 49 -1.52 -27.60 11.89
N ALA A 50 -1.20 -26.63 11.03
CA ALA A 50 -1.21 -26.75 9.58
C ALA A 50 0.14 -26.27 9.02
N PRO A 51 0.48 -26.60 7.76
CA PRO A 51 1.62 -26.01 7.07
C PRO A 51 1.56 -24.48 7.13
N ARG A 52 2.72 -23.85 7.31
CA ARG A 52 2.80 -22.39 7.49
C ARG A 52 2.16 -21.60 6.36
N ALA A 53 2.25 -22.08 5.12
CA ALA A 53 1.59 -21.45 3.98
C ALA A 53 0.06 -21.44 4.12
N SER A 54 -0.53 -22.56 4.55
CA SER A 54 -1.97 -22.66 4.82
C SER A 54 -2.40 -21.78 5.99
N MET A 55 -1.61 -21.73 7.06
CA MET A 55 -1.89 -20.83 8.18
C MET A 55 -1.84 -19.35 7.77
N LEU A 56 -0.88 -18.97 6.92
CA LEU A 56 -0.79 -17.61 6.39
C LEU A 56 -1.97 -17.28 5.48
N ALA A 57 -2.39 -18.19 4.61
CA ALA A 57 -3.57 -17.99 3.77
C ALA A 57 -4.82 -17.75 4.63
N LEU A 58 -5.07 -18.63 5.61
CA LEU A 58 -6.22 -18.49 6.52
C LEU A 58 -6.14 -17.21 7.35
N PHE A 59 -4.95 -16.81 7.80
CA PHE A 59 -4.77 -15.58 8.55
C PHE A 59 -5.24 -14.34 7.77
N TRP A 60 -4.92 -14.26 6.47
CA TRP A 60 -5.33 -13.11 5.65
C TRP A 60 -6.84 -13.02 5.42
N GLU A 61 -7.55 -14.13 5.56
CA GLU A 61 -9.02 -14.17 5.50
C GLU A 61 -9.68 -13.79 6.85
N THR A 62 -8.91 -13.68 7.94
CA THR A 62 -9.44 -13.23 9.25
C THR A 62 -9.57 -11.71 9.32
N ARG A 63 -10.40 -11.24 10.26
CA ARG A 63 -10.52 -9.81 10.61
C ARG A 63 -9.18 -9.21 11.03
N TRP A 64 -8.30 -9.98 11.66
CA TRP A 64 -6.95 -9.52 12.03
C TRP A 64 -6.06 -9.31 10.81
N GLY A 65 -6.13 -10.23 9.84
CA GLY A 65 -5.44 -10.09 8.56
C GLY A 65 -5.89 -8.86 7.80
N LEU A 66 -7.20 -8.66 7.69
CA LEU A 66 -7.77 -7.48 7.04
C LEU A 66 -7.38 -6.18 7.75
N SER A 67 -7.48 -6.14 9.08
CA SER A 67 -7.06 -5.00 9.89
C SER A 67 -5.57 -4.65 9.70
N ALA A 68 -4.72 -5.66 9.57
CA ALA A 68 -3.31 -5.46 9.28
C ALA A 68 -3.07 -4.85 7.88
N LEU A 69 -3.82 -5.30 6.86
CA LEU A 69 -3.76 -4.70 5.52
C LEU A 69 -4.25 -3.25 5.52
N ASP A 70 -5.35 -2.96 6.20
CA ASP A 70 -5.90 -1.61 6.30
C ASP A 70 -4.91 -0.66 6.96
N ALA A 71 -4.27 -1.08 8.05
CA ALA A 71 -3.25 -0.30 8.73
C ALA A 71 -2.06 0.02 7.79
N GLN A 72 -1.62 -0.94 6.98
CA GLN A 72 -0.56 -0.73 5.99
C GLN A 72 -0.99 0.25 4.90
N ALA A 73 -2.20 0.12 4.37
CA ALA A 73 -2.73 1.03 3.36
C ALA A 73 -2.80 2.47 3.88
N VAL A 74 -3.31 2.68 5.10
CA VAL A 74 -3.38 3.99 5.73
C VAL A 74 -1.99 4.59 5.95
N ASN A 75 -1.03 3.78 6.42
CA ASN A 75 0.34 4.24 6.62
C ASN A 75 1.00 4.66 5.30
N LEU A 76 0.81 3.87 4.24
CA LEU A 76 1.34 4.17 2.91
C LEU A 76 0.79 5.49 2.38
N VAL A 77 -0.53 5.69 2.47
CA VAL A 77 -1.19 6.94 2.04
C VAL A 77 -0.65 8.14 2.82
N ARG A 78 -0.54 8.02 4.15
CA ARG A 78 0.02 9.09 5.01
C ARG A 78 1.45 9.44 4.62
N SER A 79 2.29 8.44 4.35
CA SER A 79 3.67 8.66 3.89
C SER A 79 3.71 9.39 2.56
N HIS A 80 2.86 9.03 1.59
CA HIS A 80 2.80 9.72 0.31
C HIS A 80 2.29 11.16 0.41
N ILE A 81 1.27 11.40 1.24
CA ILE A 81 0.79 12.76 1.50
C ILE A 81 1.91 13.62 2.11
N GLY A 82 2.63 13.08 3.11
CA GLY A 82 3.76 13.76 3.72
C GLY A 82 4.85 14.12 2.71
N LEU A 83 5.23 13.16 1.86
CA LEU A 83 6.22 13.39 0.79
C LEU A 83 5.74 14.44 -0.21
N ASN A 84 4.48 14.36 -0.66
CA ASN A 84 3.94 15.32 -1.62
C ASN A 84 3.92 16.75 -1.04
N ASN A 85 3.56 16.90 0.23
CA ASN A 85 3.58 18.19 0.92
C ASN A 85 5.01 18.75 1.03
N ALA A 86 5.99 17.90 1.36
CA ALA A 86 7.40 18.31 1.40
C ALA A 86 7.89 18.79 0.02
N LEU A 87 7.61 18.02 -1.03
CA LEU A 87 7.98 18.38 -2.41
C LEU A 87 7.28 19.67 -2.87
N ARG A 88 6.02 19.89 -2.48
CA ARG A 88 5.31 21.14 -2.78
C ARG A 88 5.94 22.33 -2.08
N ALA A 89 6.30 22.20 -0.80
CA ALA A 89 6.95 23.26 -0.04
C ALA A 89 8.32 23.62 -0.65
N GLU A 90 9.10 22.61 -1.06
CA GLU A 90 10.38 22.81 -1.72
C GLU A 90 10.23 23.53 -3.07
N ASN A 91 9.31 23.08 -3.92
CA ASN A 91 9.01 23.74 -5.19
C ASN A 91 8.59 25.20 -5.00
N GLN A 92 7.73 25.48 -4.02
CA GLN A 92 7.34 26.86 -3.70
C GLN A 92 8.52 27.70 -3.24
N ASN A 93 9.43 27.14 -2.43
CA ASN A 93 10.65 27.83 -2.01
C ASN A 93 11.55 28.13 -3.22
N LEU A 94 11.77 27.15 -4.10
CA LEU A 94 12.55 27.33 -5.34
C LEU A 94 11.94 28.41 -6.25
N HIS A 95 10.63 28.39 -6.47
CA HIS A 95 9.94 29.43 -7.24
C HIS A 95 10.11 30.82 -6.62
N ARG A 96 9.96 30.96 -5.30
CA ARG A 96 10.19 32.25 -4.62
C ARG A 96 11.63 32.73 -4.77
N ARG A 97 12.60 31.82 -4.70
CA ARG A 97 14.02 32.15 -4.91
C ARG A 97 14.30 32.61 -6.33
N ILE A 98 13.74 31.92 -7.32
CA ILE A 98 13.84 32.30 -8.74
C ILE A 98 13.22 33.69 -8.96
N GLN A 99 11.97 33.90 -8.53
CA GLN A 99 11.29 35.20 -8.64
C GLN A 99 12.09 36.33 -7.99
N ARG A 100 12.69 36.08 -6.82
CA ARG A 100 13.55 37.06 -6.16
C ARG A 100 14.78 37.38 -7.01
N LEU A 101 15.45 36.38 -7.58
CA LEU A 101 16.62 36.59 -8.43
C LEU A 101 16.25 37.35 -9.71
N GLU A 102 15.15 36.97 -10.36
CA GLU A 102 14.59 37.66 -11.53
C GLU A 102 14.26 39.12 -11.23
N SER A 103 13.69 39.42 -10.05
CA SER A 103 13.35 40.79 -9.66
C SER A 103 14.56 41.68 -9.38
N ILE A 104 15.71 41.10 -9.02
CA ILE A 104 16.92 41.83 -8.63
C ILE A 104 17.81 42.14 -9.85
N GLY A 105 17.69 41.41 -10.96
CA GLY A 105 18.54 41.66 -12.12
C GLY A 105 17.80 41.74 -13.45
N GLN A 106 17.98 42.86 -14.15
CA GLN A 106 18.10 42.83 -15.61
C GLN A 106 19.47 42.23 -15.95
N PHE A 107 19.57 40.90 -15.85
CA PHE A 107 20.79 40.21 -16.27
C PHE A 107 20.79 40.12 -17.79
N GLY A 108 21.30 41.16 -18.45
CA GLY A 108 21.79 41.04 -19.81
C GLY A 108 23.02 40.12 -19.81
N CYS A 109 22.81 38.81 -19.81
CA CYS A 109 23.87 37.82 -19.79
C CYS A 109 23.60 36.73 -20.85
N ALA A 110 24.65 36.36 -21.58
CA ALA A 110 24.63 35.72 -22.90
C ALA A 110 24.07 34.28 -23.01
N ASN A 111 23.51 33.69 -21.94
CA ASN A 111 23.03 32.29 -21.92
C ASN A 111 21.56 32.18 -21.48
N GLU A 112 20.71 33.09 -21.96
CA GLU A 112 19.27 33.07 -21.68
C GLU A 112 18.58 31.86 -22.38
N PRO A 113 17.90 30.94 -21.67
CA PRO A 113 16.85 30.15 -22.29
C PRO A 113 15.52 30.86 -22.05
N PHE A 114 14.99 31.45 -23.13
CA PHE A 114 13.69 32.09 -23.21
C PHE A 114 12.61 31.14 -22.70
N ARG A 115 12.17 31.28 -21.44
CA ARG A 115 11.07 30.50 -20.89
C ARG A 115 9.74 31.10 -21.34
N ASP A 116 9.54 31.10 -22.64
CA ASP A 116 8.28 31.49 -23.26
C ASP A 116 7.96 30.54 -24.41
N SER A 117 7.21 29.48 -24.10
CA SER A 117 6.12 29.01 -24.97
C SER A 117 5.26 27.96 -24.26
N VAL A 118 4.14 28.43 -23.69
CA VAL A 118 2.80 27.85 -23.87
C VAL A 118 2.61 26.34 -23.64
N HIS A 119 2.12 25.98 -22.45
CA HIS A 119 1.08 24.95 -22.34
C HIS A 119 -0.24 25.62 -21.94
N ARG A 120 -0.99 26.06 -22.96
CA ARG A 120 -2.44 26.28 -22.84
C ARG A 120 -3.07 24.89 -22.71
N GLU A 121 -3.66 24.58 -21.56
CA GLU A 121 -4.68 23.53 -21.53
C GLU A 121 -5.90 24.00 -22.34
N PRO A 122 -6.47 23.17 -23.22
CA PRO A 122 -7.74 23.49 -23.86
C PRO A 122 -8.84 23.47 -22.81
N SER A 123 -9.59 24.57 -22.71
CA SER A 123 -10.79 24.68 -21.89
C SER A 123 -11.76 23.54 -22.25
N LEU A 124 -12.04 22.64 -21.31
CA LEU A 124 -13.15 21.71 -21.41
C LEU A 124 -14.46 22.52 -21.38
N ARG A 125 -14.98 22.84 -22.56
CA ARG A 125 -16.32 23.39 -22.72
C ARG A 125 -17.32 22.32 -22.26
N HIS A 126 -18.18 22.73 -21.34
CA HIS A 126 -19.40 22.01 -21.01
C HIS A 126 -20.21 21.74 -22.29
N VAL A 127 -20.52 20.47 -22.54
CA VAL A 127 -21.62 20.07 -23.41
C VAL A 127 -22.73 19.59 -22.48
N ARG A 128 -23.90 20.21 -22.66
CA ARG A 128 -25.16 19.89 -21.99
C ARG A 128 -25.65 18.49 -22.35
#